data_AF-A0A929IT51-F1
#
_entry.id   AF-A0A929IT51-F1
#
_cell.length_a   1.000
_cell.length_b   1.000
_cell.length_c   1.000
_cell.angle_alpha   90.00
_cell.angle_beta   90.00
_cell.angle_gamma   90.00
#
_symmetry.space_group_name_H-M   'P 1'
#
loop_
_entity.id
_entity.type
_entity.pdbx_description
1 polymer ?
#
loop_
_entity_poly.entity_id
_entity_poly.type
_entity_poly.pdbx_seq_one_letter_code
_entity_poly.pdbx_strand_id
1 'polypeptide(L)'
;GWGTLQMGDEDGAEDIMNYGGENLMGATGGFDGDFDDVLLRDTCCVTVARAPSYPTIAGDTSDHTKVSYFSPRFSGFQVGASITPTTGMDGDEFKADGGGFENHIGLGANYDNSFGDLRIRASAVYSGASSTSTGTEDISAWSAGGIVGFGPFSVGANYTDNGDSGSDAGSSDESSYWDVAASFETGPIYLSAGYYASVYDYVGGAQDEFTNIALTADYTVAPGLGVYADITMIDDKEDTGFSPVDQSATTLILGANISF
;
A
#
# COMPACT_ATOMS: atom_id res chain seq x y z
N GLY A 1 23.73 8.90 14.33
CA GLY A 1 24.12 9.27 12.95
C GLY A 1 23.30 10.45 12.49
N TRP A 2 23.48 10.91 11.26
CA TRP A 2 22.71 12.02 10.65
C TRP A 2 21.51 11.55 9.83
N GLY A 3 21.25 10.24 9.78
CA GLY A 3 20.18 9.63 9.00
C GLY A 3 20.77 8.77 7.90
N THR A 4 19.90 8.35 6.98
CA THR A 4 20.22 7.54 5.82
C THR A 4 19.78 8.30 4.57
N LEU A 5 20.65 8.37 3.57
CA LEU A 5 20.32 8.85 2.23
C LEU A 5 20.39 7.65 1.29
N GLN A 6 19.29 7.41 0.58
CA GLN A 6 19.15 6.36 -0.42
C GLN A 6 18.94 7.00 -1.79
N MET A 7 19.53 6.39 -2.81
CA MET A 7 19.42 6.84 -4.20
C MET A 7 19.39 5.60 -5.09
N GLY A 8 18.53 5.63 -6.10
CA GLY A 8 18.35 4.54 -7.03
C GLY A 8 16.88 4.20 -7.19
N ASP A 9 16.65 2.96 -7.56
CA ASP A 9 15.35 2.38 -7.86
C ASP A 9 14.90 1.66 -6.58
N GLU A 10 14.22 2.40 -5.72
CA GLU A 10 13.85 2.00 -4.35
C GLU A 10 12.48 2.61 -4.00
N ASP A 11 11.77 2.12 -3.00
CA ASP A 11 10.50 2.72 -2.57
C ASP A 11 10.62 4.10 -1.91
N GLY A 12 9.52 4.85 -1.95
CA GLY A 12 9.45 6.23 -1.46
C GLY A 12 9.25 6.35 0.05
N ALA A 13 9.39 7.55 0.60
CA ALA A 13 9.12 7.81 2.01
C ALA A 13 7.61 7.72 2.34
N GLU A 14 6.76 7.99 1.36
CA GLU A 14 5.31 7.85 1.40
C GLU A 14 4.86 6.39 1.58
N ASP A 15 5.67 5.43 1.14
CA ASP A 15 5.37 4.00 1.20
C ASP A 15 6.07 3.35 2.42
N ILE A 16 7.41 3.39 2.47
CA ILE A 16 8.23 2.72 3.49
C ILE A 16 7.89 3.15 4.92
N MET A 17 7.41 4.39 5.11
CA MET A 17 7.13 4.93 6.44
C MET A 17 5.72 4.68 6.94
N ASN A 18 4.82 4.13 6.11
CA ASN A 18 3.46 3.87 6.51
C ASN A 18 3.36 2.65 7.45
N TYR A 19 2.34 2.66 8.29
CA TYR A 19 1.98 1.57 9.18
C TYR A 19 0.48 1.34 9.13
N GLY A 20 0.05 0.10 8.94
CA GLY A 20 -1.35 -0.27 8.93
C GLY A 20 -1.60 -1.75 9.18
N GLY A 21 -2.81 -2.19 8.85
CA GLY A 21 -3.19 -3.60 8.93
C GLY A 21 -2.43 -4.46 7.93
N GLU A 22 -2.08 -3.91 6.76
CA GLU A 22 -1.27 -4.56 5.73
C GLU A 22 0.04 -5.12 6.28
N ASN A 23 0.74 -4.37 7.15
CA ASN A 23 2.02 -4.85 7.70
C ASN A 23 1.88 -5.96 8.75
N LEU A 24 0.66 -6.39 9.08
CA LEU A 24 0.40 -7.55 9.93
C LEU A 24 0.05 -8.80 9.14
N MET A 25 -0.11 -8.70 7.82
CA MET A 25 -0.39 -9.85 6.98
C MET A 25 0.88 -10.71 6.82
N GLY A 26 0.71 -12.03 6.84
CA GLY A 26 1.81 -12.99 6.64
C GLY A 26 1.76 -13.61 5.24
N ALA A 27 2.40 -14.76 5.05
CA ALA A 27 2.44 -15.49 3.78
C ALA A 27 2.88 -14.60 2.60
N THR A 28 2.00 -14.40 1.61
CA THR A 28 2.23 -13.56 0.43
C THR A 28 1.79 -12.12 0.62
N GLY A 29 1.30 -11.72 1.81
CA GLY A 29 0.83 -10.35 2.08
C GLY A 29 -0.69 -10.21 2.19
N GLY A 30 -1.47 -11.28 2.01
CA GLY A 30 -2.93 -11.23 2.14
C GLY A 30 -3.59 -10.28 1.14
N PHE A 31 -4.11 -9.13 1.61
CA PHE A 31 -4.68 -8.09 0.76
C PHE A 31 -3.65 -7.07 0.25
N ASP A 32 -2.40 -7.16 0.71
CA ASP A 32 -1.22 -6.47 0.18
C ASP A 32 -0.29 -7.45 -0.55
N GLY A 33 -0.86 -8.55 -1.04
CA GLY A 33 -0.11 -9.69 -1.55
C GLY A 33 -0.46 -10.10 -2.97
N ASP A 34 0.12 -11.22 -3.41
CA ASP A 34 0.08 -11.74 -4.79
C ASP A 34 -1.26 -12.37 -5.20
N PHE A 35 -2.39 -11.91 -4.64
CA PHE A 35 -3.69 -12.48 -4.97
C PHE A 35 -4.17 -12.11 -6.39
N ASP A 36 -3.69 -11.01 -6.98
CA ASP A 36 -3.98 -10.60 -8.36
C ASP A 36 -3.26 -11.42 -9.41
N ASP A 37 -2.08 -11.97 -9.11
CA ASP A 37 -1.34 -12.86 -10.02
C ASP A 37 -2.18 -14.07 -10.47
N VAL A 38 -3.21 -14.42 -9.69
CA VAL A 38 -4.15 -15.51 -9.98
C VAL A 38 -5.56 -15.03 -10.36
N LEU A 39 -5.80 -13.72 -10.40
CA LEU A 39 -7.03 -13.12 -10.87
C LEU A 39 -6.82 -12.41 -12.20
N LEU A 40 -7.81 -12.49 -13.08
CA LEU A 40 -7.85 -11.65 -14.27
C LEU A 40 -8.48 -10.31 -13.91
N ARG A 41 -7.75 -9.51 -13.11
CA ARG A 41 -8.12 -8.12 -12.81
C ARG A 41 -7.08 -7.22 -13.49
N ASP A 42 -7.50 -6.48 -14.52
CA ASP A 42 -6.62 -5.56 -15.25
C ASP A 42 -6.51 -4.25 -14.45
N THR A 43 -5.77 -4.27 -13.34
CA THR A 43 -5.71 -3.14 -12.40
C THR A 43 -4.35 -3.02 -11.73
N CYS A 44 -3.43 -2.27 -12.35
CA CYS A 44 -2.34 -1.65 -11.61
C CYS A 44 -2.33 -0.13 -11.84
N CYS A 45 -2.12 0.58 -10.74
CA CYS A 45 -1.89 2.03 -10.59
C CYS A 45 -3.05 2.95 -11.00
N VAL A 46 -3.32 3.94 -10.12
CA VAL A 46 -4.36 4.99 -10.10
C VAL A 46 -4.38 5.84 -11.39
N THR A 47 -4.67 5.22 -12.52
CA THR A 47 -4.84 5.84 -13.84
C THR A 47 -6.12 5.36 -14.53
N VAL A 48 -6.85 4.46 -13.87
CA VAL A 48 -8.22 4.07 -14.21
C VAL A 48 -9.12 4.51 -13.08
N ALA A 49 -10.18 5.25 -13.42
CA ALA A 49 -11.24 5.63 -12.50
C ALA A 49 -11.90 4.35 -11.96
N ARG A 50 -11.47 3.86 -10.79
CA ARG A 50 -11.92 2.61 -10.17
C ARG A 50 -11.43 2.49 -8.72
N ALA A 51 -12.14 1.70 -7.92
CA ALA A 51 -11.73 1.38 -6.55
C ALA A 51 -10.37 0.63 -6.50
N PRO A 52 -9.37 1.11 -5.73
CA PRO A 52 -8.07 0.46 -5.57
C PRO A 52 -8.16 -0.99 -5.08
N SER A 53 -7.31 -1.91 -5.57
CA SER A 53 -7.23 -3.30 -5.02
C SER A 53 -6.23 -3.45 -3.90
N TYR A 54 -5.32 -2.49 -3.74
CA TYR A 54 -4.13 -2.58 -2.92
C TYR A 54 -4.04 -1.40 -1.96
N PRO A 55 -3.44 -1.57 -0.78
CA PRO A 55 -3.19 -0.50 0.17
C PRO A 55 -2.00 0.40 -0.26
N THR A 56 -2.00 0.84 -1.52
CA THR A 56 -0.98 1.73 -2.09
C THR A 56 -1.54 3.14 -2.23
N ILE A 57 -0.82 4.13 -1.72
CA ILE A 57 -1.20 5.55 -1.83
C ILE A 57 -1.08 6.04 -3.28
N ALA A 58 -1.97 6.95 -3.71
CA ALA A 58 -1.86 7.53 -5.04
C ALA A 58 -0.53 8.29 -5.22
N GLY A 59 0.06 8.15 -6.42
CA GLY A 59 1.35 8.73 -6.78
C GLY A 59 2.58 8.11 -6.11
N ASP A 60 2.43 6.96 -5.45
CA ASP A 60 3.58 6.09 -5.19
C ASP A 60 4.28 5.77 -6.52
N THR A 61 5.60 5.86 -6.48
CA THR A 61 6.47 5.70 -7.65
C THR A 61 7.23 4.38 -7.65
N SER A 62 7.05 3.49 -6.66
CA SER A 62 7.68 2.16 -6.58
C SER A 62 9.17 2.21 -6.96
N ASP A 63 9.69 1.37 -7.85
CA ASP A 63 11.12 1.32 -8.17
C ASP A 63 11.62 2.42 -9.13
N HIS A 64 10.87 3.51 -9.37
CA HIS A 64 11.39 4.62 -10.17
C HIS A 64 12.59 5.30 -9.52
N THR A 65 13.54 5.78 -10.34
CA THR A 65 14.76 6.42 -9.85
C THR A 65 14.45 7.63 -8.97
N LYS A 66 14.83 7.54 -7.69
CA LYS A 66 14.54 8.57 -6.69
C LYS A 66 15.69 8.84 -5.73
N VAL A 67 15.49 9.90 -4.94
CA VAL A 67 16.36 10.24 -3.82
C VAL A 67 15.50 10.32 -2.57
N SER A 68 15.84 9.49 -1.58
CA SER A 68 15.11 9.39 -0.31
C SER A 68 16.04 9.68 0.86
N TYR A 69 15.58 10.49 1.82
CA TYR A 69 16.27 10.76 3.06
C TYR A 69 15.40 10.40 4.25
N PHE A 70 15.99 9.68 5.21
CA PHE A 70 15.34 9.29 6.46
C PHE A 70 16.16 9.77 7.64
N SER A 71 15.52 10.46 8.58
CA SER A 71 16.17 10.90 9.80
C SER A 71 16.57 9.69 10.66
N PRO A 72 17.55 9.83 11.57
CA PRO A 72 17.68 8.88 12.68
C PRO A 72 16.38 8.83 13.48
N ARG A 73 16.07 7.67 14.05
CA ARG A 73 14.99 7.56 15.03
C ARG A 73 15.40 8.20 16.35
N PHE A 74 14.61 9.15 16.85
CA PHE A 74 14.83 9.81 18.14
C PHE A 74 13.60 9.67 19.03
N SER A 75 13.76 8.99 20.17
CA SER A 75 12.66 8.70 21.11
C SER A 75 11.46 8.03 20.45
N GLY A 76 11.72 7.17 19.45
CA GLY A 76 10.69 6.49 18.66
C GLY A 76 10.24 7.24 17.41
N PHE A 77 10.49 8.54 17.29
CA PHE A 77 10.08 9.33 16.11
C PHE A 77 11.10 9.28 14.98
N GLN A 78 10.62 9.18 13.75
CA GLN A 78 11.40 9.28 12.52
C GLN A 78 10.61 10.08 11.48
N VAL A 79 11.31 10.86 10.66
CA VAL A 79 10.73 11.53 9.50
C VAL A 79 11.53 11.18 8.25
N GLY A 80 10.89 11.25 7.09
CA GLY A 80 11.53 11.00 5.81
C GLY A 80 10.89 11.79 4.69
N ALA A 81 11.65 11.94 3.61
CA ALA A 81 11.20 12.59 2.39
C ALA A 81 11.86 11.92 1.18
N SER A 82 11.09 11.76 0.11
CA SER A 82 11.50 11.22 -1.19
C SER A 82 11.18 12.24 -2.28
N ILE A 83 11.98 12.23 -3.35
CA ILE A 83 11.68 12.94 -4.58
C ILE A 83 11.98 12.05 -5.79
N THR A 84 10.99 11.94 -6.67
CA THR A 84 11.09 11.24 -7.96
C THR A 84 10.86 12.29 -9.05
N PRO A 85 11.92 12.79 -9.71
CA PRO A 85 11.81 13.92 -10.64
C PRO A 85 10.88 13.67 -11.83
N THR A 86 10.90 12.46 -12.39
CA THR A 86 10.11 12.07 -13.57
C THR A 86 9.65 10.62 -13.40
N THR A 87 8.35 10.37 -13.54
CA THR A 87 7.79 9.01 -13.50
C THR A 87 8.06 8.23 -14.77
N GLY A 88 8.13 6.90 -14.68
CA GLY A 88 8.35 6.04 -15.84
C GLY A 88 9.81 5.93 -16.27
N MET A 89 10.74 6.45 -15.46
CA MET A 89 12.18 6.33 -15.69
C MET A 89 12.79 5.46 -14.59
N ASP A 90 13.22 4.27 -14.99
CA ASP A 90 14.02 3.35 -14.19
C ASP A 90 15.48 3.48 -14.64
N GLY A 91 16.44 3.22 -13.76
CA GLY A 91 17.86 3.51 -14.01
C GLY A 91 18.49 2.75 -15.19
N ASP A 92 17.77 1.80 -15.77
CA ASP A 92 18.19 0.92 -16.85
C ASP A 92 17.54 1.23 -18.22
N GLU A 93 16.66 2.24 -18.32
CA GLU A 93 15.93 2.56 -19.54
C GLU A 93 16.13 3.99 -20.07
N PHE A 94 16.40 4.11 -21.38
CA PHE A 94 16.36 5.39 -22.09
C PHE A 94 14.97 5.62 -22.70
N LYS A 95 14.05 6.18 -21.90
CA LYS A 95 12.71 6.56 -22.36
C LYS A 95 12.64 8.04 -22.77
N ALA A 96 11.80 8.32 -23.75
CA ALA A 96 11.36 9.70 -23.99
C ALA A 96 10.36 10.05 -22.88
N ASP A 97 10.42 11.29 -22.39
CA ASP A 97 9.42 11.80 -21.45
C ASP A 97 8.03 11.67 -22.08
N GLY A 98 7.22 10.78 -21.50
CA GLY A 98 5.91 10.39 -22.02
C GLY A 98 4.77 11.28 -21.54
N GLY A 99 5.06 12.23 -20.64
CA GLY A 99 4.03 12.90 -19.85
C GLY A 99 3.35 11.95 -18.84
N GLY A 100 2.45 12.51 -18.05
CA GLY A 100 1.78 11.87 -16.93
C GLY A 100 1.86 12.79 -15.72
N PHE A 101 2.75 12.45 -14.78
CA PHE A 101 3.01 13.24 -13.59
C PHE A 101 4.51 13.53 -13.43
N GLU A 102 4.84 14.68 -12.87
CA GLU A 102 6.21 15.12 -12.63
C GLU A 102 6.38 15.67 -11.21
N ASN A 103 7.65 15.73 -10.76
CA ASN A 103 8.01 16.27 -9.45
C ASN A 103 7.30 15.55 -8.29
N HIS A 104 7.29 14.22 -8.31
CA HIS A 104 6.71 13.44 -7.22
C HIS A 104 7.49 13.69 -5.94
N ILE A 105 6.76 14.00 -4.88
CA ILE A 105 7.26 14.13 -3.53
C ILE A 105 6.54 13.14 -2.64
N GLY A 106 7.29 12.46 -1.80
CA GLY A 106 6.75 11.69 -0.70
C GLY A 106 7.27 12.23 0.61
N LEU A 107 6.40 12.29 1.60
CA LEU A 107 6.73 12.73 2.95
C LEU A 107 6.18 11.71 3.93
N GLY A 108 6.98 11.39 4.95
CA GLY A 108 6.56 10.44 5.97
C GLY A 108 7.02 10.87 7.36
N ALA A 109 6.17 10.59 8.34
CA ALA A 109 6.52 10.65 9.75
C ALA A 109 5.98 9.41 10.44
N ASN A 110 6.80 8.76 11.25
CA ASN A 110 6.34 7.63 12.04
C ASN A 110 6.91 7.63 13.46
N TYR A 111 6.17 6.96 14.34
CA TYR A 111 6.51 6.65 15.70
C TYR A 111 6.60 5.14 15.85
N ASP A 112 7.65 4.64 16.47
CA ASP A 112 7.78 3.23 16.86
C ASP A 112 8.49 3.15 18.21
N ASN A 113 7.79 2.66 19.22
CA ASN A 113 8.36 2.48 20.54
C ASN A 113 7.72 1.31 21.29
N SER A 114 8.47 0.76 22.25
CA SER A 114 8.02 -0.31 23.12
C SER A 114 8.08 0.08 24.60
N PHE A 115 7.05 -0.30 25.35
CA PHE A 115 6.83 -0.02 26.76
C PHE A 115 6.56 -1.34 27.50
N GLY A 116 7.63 -2.09 27.81
CA GLY A 116 7.48 -3.47 28.26
C GLY A 116 6.91 -4.34 27.15
N ASP A 117 5.81 -5.05 27.42
CA ASP A 117 5.16 -5.94 26.45
C ASP A 117 4.27 -5.20 25.44
N LEU A 118 4.04 -3.89 25.63
CA LEU A 118 3.26 -3.04 24.73
C LEU A 118 4.18 -2.41 23.67
N ARG A 119 3.88 -2.61 22.39
CA ARG A 119 4.51 -1.86 21.28
C ARG A 119 3.48 -0.97 20.60
N ILE A 120 3.86 0.26 20.29
CA ILE A 120 3.03 1.23 19.57
C ILE A 120 3.80 1.69 18.34
N ARG A 121 3.19 1.52 17.18
CA ARG A 121 3.61 2.09 15.90
C ARG A 121 2.50 2.98 15.36
N ALA A 122 2.85 4.14 14.81
CA ALA A 122 1.91 5.04 14.17
C ALA A 122 2.62 5.79 13.04
N SER A 123 1.91 6.09 11.96
CA SER A 123 2.43 6.76 10.78
C SER A 123 1.46 7.85 10.30
N ALA A 124 2.02 8.82 9.61
CA ALA A 124 1.30 9.66 8.68
C ALA A 124 2.21 9.93 7.49
N VAL A 125 1.68 9.77 6.29
CA VAL A 125 2.41 9.93 5.04
C VAL A 125 1.60 10.78 4.06
N TYR A 126 2.30 11.41 3.12
CA TYR A 126 1.73 12.24 2.07
C TYR A 126 2.47 11.99 0.77
N SER A 127 1.71 11.91 -0.32
CA SER A 127 2.22 11.83 -1.70
C SER A 127 1.66 12.99 -2.51
N GLY A 128 2.50 13.60 -3.34
CA GLY A 128 2.05 14.63 -4.27
C GLY A 128 2.89 14.74 -5.52
N ALA A 129 2.27 15.14 -6.62
CA ALA A 129 2.90 15.28 -7.93
C ALA A 129 2.08 16.21 -8.82
N SER A 130 2.73 16.83 -9.81
CA SER A 130 2.05 17.72 -10.77
C SER A 130 1.72 16.99 -12.06
N SER A 131 0.49 17.13 -12.55
CA SER A 131 0.12 16.60 -13.86
C SER A 131 0.79 17.40 -14.97
N THR A 132 1.29 16.71 -15.99
CA THR A 132 1.77 17.34 -17.23
C THR A 132 0.63 17.65 -18.20
N SER A 133 -0.61 17.27 -17.87
CA SER A 133 -1.82 17.45 -18.68
C SER A 133 -2.78 18.42 -18.00
N THR A 134 -3.37 19.34 -18.75
CA THR A 134 -4.41 20.24 -18.21
C THR A 134 -5.76 19.55 -17.98
N GLY A 135 -5.89 18.29 -18.42
CA GLY A 135 -7.12 17.50 -18.34
C GLY A 135 -7.13 16.51 -17.19
N THR A 136 -6.13 16.52 -16.31
CA THR A 136 -5.97 15.57 -15.22
C THR A 136 -5.60 16.32 -13.95
N GLU A 137 -6.21 15.97 -12.82
CA GLU A 137 -5.89 16.55 -11.52
C GLU A 137 -4.49 16.12 -11.05
N ASP A 138 -3.84 16.99 -10.28
CA ASP A 138 -2.55 16.70 -9.62
C ASP A 138 -2.70 15.55 -8.60
N ILE A 139 -1.60 14.92 -8.22
CA ILE A 139 -1.63 13.98 -7.09
C ILE A 139 -1.58 14.78 -5.78
N SER A 140 -2.52 14.50 -4.90
CA SER A 140 -2.49 14.92 -3.50
C SER A 140 -3.20 13.88 -2.64
N ALA A 141 -2.42 13.00 -2.04
CA ALA A 141 -2.93 11.89 -1.25
C ALA A 141 -2.26 11.87 0.12
N TRP A 142 -3.00 11.40 1.14
CA TRP A 142 -2.44 11.19 2.47
C TRP A 142 -2.94 9.88 3.07
N SER A 143 -2.11 9.32 3.94
CA SER A 143 -2.43 8.10 4.66
C SER A 143 -2.02 8.23 6.12
N ALA A 144 -2.80 7.63 7.01
CA ALA A 144 -2.49 7.57 8.43
C ALA A 144 -2.95 6.24 9.01
N GLY A 145 -2.05 5.61 9.75
CA GLY A 145 -2.35 4.33 10.37
C GLY A 145 -1.47 4.06 11.58
N GLY A 146 -1.65 2.87 12.13
CA GLY A 146 -0.89 2.45 13.28
C GLY A 146 -1.16 1.02 13.69
N ILE A 147 -0.25 0.51 14.52
CA ILE A 147 -0.24 -0.86 15.00
C ILE A 147 0.03 -0.85 16.50
N VAL A 148 -0.80 -1.56 17.25
CA VAL A 148 -0.59 -1.83 18.67
C VAL A 148 -0.34 -3.32 18.86
N GLY A 149 0.80 -3.64 19.47
CA GLY A 149 1.17 -5.00 19.86
C GLY A 149 1.16 -5.18 21.37
N PHE A 150 0.66 -6.31 21.86
CA PHE A 150 0.74 -6.70 23.26
C PHE A 150 1.01 -8.21 23.41
N GLY A 151 2.21 -8.55 23.86
CA GLY A 151 2.65 -9.94 23.94
C GLY A 151 2.63 -10.61 22.54
N PRO A 152 1.95 -11.75 22.36
CA PRO A 152 1.91 -12.43 21.07
C PRO A 152 0.89 -11.84 20.08
N PHE A 153 0.10 -10.82 20.48
CA PHE A 153 -0.97 -10.27 19.64
C PHE A 153 -0.60 -8.91 19.08
N SER A 154 -1.02 -8.62 17.85
CA SER A 154 -1.00 -7.26 17.28
C SER A 154 -2.32 -6.95 16.58
N VAL A 155 -2.71 -5.67 16.58
CA VAL A 155 -3.83 -5.13 15.78
C VAL A 155 -3.35 -3.86 15.10
N GLY A 156 -3.66 -3.74 13.81
CA GLY A 156 -3.27 -2.61 12.97
C GLY A 156 -4.45 -2.14 12.12
N ALA A 157 -4.44 -0.86 11.79
CA ALA A 157 -5.39 -0.28 10.85
C ALA A 157 -4.76 0.93 10.17
N ASN A 158 -5.20 1.19 8.95
CA ASN A 158 -4.80 2.34 8.16
C ASN A 158 -5.97 2.90 7.36
N TYR A 159 -5.92 4.20 7.08
CA TYR A 159 -6.86 4.89 6.19
C TYR A 159 -6.06 5.80 5.25
N THR A 160 -6.43 5.75 3.98
CA THR A 160 -5.83 6.55 2.93
C THR A 160 -6.91 7.29 2.16
N ASP A 161 -6.69 8.58 1.98
CA ASP A 161 -7.48 9.46 1.14
C ASP A 161 -6.63 9.85 -0.07
N ASN A 162 -7.05 9.39 -1.24
CA ASN A 162 -6.43 9.78 -2.50
C ASN A 162 -7.10 11.00 -3.12
N GLY A 163 -8.23 11.47 -2.58
CA GLY A 163 -9.03 12.53 -3.16
C GLY A 163 -9.30 12.30 -4.65
N ASP A 164 -9.16 13.36 -5.44
CA ASP A 164 -9.29 13.38 -6.89
C ASP A 164 -7.98 13.08 -7.63
N SER A 165 -6.96 12.55 -6.94
CA SER A 165 -5.62 12.31 -7.49
C SER A 165 -5.66 11.55 -8.81
N GLY A 166 -5.23 12.20 -9.88
CA GLY A 166 -5.13 11.61 -11.21
C GLY A 166 -6.46 11.36 -11.93
N SER A 167 -7.57 11.86 -11.38
CA SER A 167 -8.88 11.92 -12.06
C SER A 167 -8.90 12.97 -13.18
N ASP A 168 -9.99 13.01 -13.96
CA ASP A 168 -10.20 14.06 -14.97
C ASP A 168 -10.31 15.43 -14.30
N ALA A 169 -9.64 16.44 -14.88
CA ALA A 169 -9.63 17.79 -14.33
C ALA A 169 -11.04 18.39 -14.25
N GLY A 170 -11.38 18.93 -13.08
CA GLY A 170 -12.72 19.45 -12.77
C GLY A 170 -13.79 18.37 -12.61
N SER A 171 -13.41 17.08 -12.56
CA SER A 171 -14.25 16.05 -11.96
C SER A 171 -14.40 16.30 -10.45
N SER A 172 -15.35 15.60 -9.84
CA SER A 172 -15.46 15.53 -8.38
C SER A 172 -15.33 14.07 -7.96
N ASP A 173 -14.50 13.33 -8.69
CA ASP A 173 -14.30 11.91 -8.47
C ASP A 173 -13.33 11.77 -7.29
N GLU A 174 -13.63 10.88 -6.35
CA GLU A 174 -12.86 10.75 -5.11
C GLU A 174 -12.53 9.28 -4.85
N SER A 175 -11.31 8.99 -4.40
CA SER A 175 -10.90 7.63 -4.04
C SER A 175 -10.33 7.56 -2.63
N SER A 176 -10.70 6.50 -1.90
CA SER A 176 -10.16 6.22 -0.57
C SER A 176 -10.13 4.72 -0.30
N TYR A 177 -9.32 4.31 0.67
CA TYR A 177 -9.35 2.96 1.20
C TYR A 177 -9.02 2.93 2.69
N TRP A 178 -9.37 1.82 3.32
CA TRP A 178 -8.94 1.50 4.68
C TRP A 178 -8.77 0.00 4.85
N ASP A 179 -7.97 -0.33 5.84
CA ASP A 179 -7.70 -1.70 6.22
C ASP A 179 -7.64 -1.86 7.73
N VAL A 180 -7.86 -3.10 8.17
CA VAL A 180 -7.67 -3.54 9.54
C VAL A 180 -7.18 -4.97 9.54
N ALA A 181 -6.22 -5.28 10.41
CA ALA A 181 -5.75 -6.63 10.60
C ALA A 181 -5.43 -6.93 12.06
N ALA A 182 -5.48 -8.21 12.40
CA ALA A 182 -4.99 -8.74 13.65
C ALA A 182 -4.06 -9.92 13.38
N SER A 183 -2.98 -10.01 14.16
CA SER A 183 -2.05 -11.13 14.09
C SER A 183 -1.75 -11.73 15.45
N PHE A 184 -1.32 -12.99 15.41
CA PHE A 184 -0.91 -13.76 16.56
C PHE A 184 0.37 -14.55 16.23
N GLU A 185 1.41 -14.35 17.03
CA GLU A 185 2.69 -15.01 16.87
C GLU A 185 3.05 -15.81 18.13
N THR A 186 3.30 -17.12 17.98
CA THR A 186 3.78 -17.97 19.07
C THR A 186 4.74 -19.04 18.59
N GLY A 187 5.99 -18.95 19.05
CA GLY A 187 7.03 -19.92 18.67
C GLY A 187 7.23 -19.92 17.15
N PRO A 188 7.04 -21.04 16.45
CA PRO A 188 7.21 -21.11 15.00
C PRO A 188 5.98 -20.66 14.19
N ILE A 189 4.86 -20.32 14.83
CA ILE A 189 3.58 -20.03 14.17
C ILE A 189 3.34 -18.52 14.14
N TYR A 190 2.98 -18.01 12.96
CA TYR A 190 2.39 -16.69 12.77
C TYR A 190 1.05 -16.86 12.05
N LEU A 191 -0.01 -16.26 12.61
CA LEU A 191 -1.35 -16.26 12.02
C LEU A 191 -1.80 -14.81 11.87
N SER A 192 -2.46 -14.49 10.75
CA SER A 192 -3.08 -13.19 10.56
C SER A 192 -4.44 -13.29 9.91
N ALA A 193 -5.28 -12.30 10.20
CA ALA A 193 -6.56 -12.10 9.54
C ALA A 193 -6.77 -10.61 9.35
N GLY A 194 -7.27 -10.21 8.18
CA GLY A 194 -7.55 -8.81 7.92
C GLY A 194 -8.60 -8.58 6.86
N TYR A 195 -8.99 -7.31 6.78
CA TYR A 195 -10.03 -6.79 5.89
C TYR A 195 -9.53 -5.49 5.28
N TYR A 196 -9.65 -5.40 3.97
CA TYR A 196 -9.39 -4.20 3.18
C TYR A 196 -10.66 -3.81 2.44
N ALA A 197 -10.94 -2.52 2.38
CA ALA A 197 -12.00 -1.97 1.55
C ALA A 197 -11.60 -0.64 0.93
N SER A 198 -12.02 -0.43 -0.30
CA SER A 198 -11.78 0.80 -1.04
C SER A 198 -13.01 1.21 -1.84
N VAL A 199 -13.04 2.50 -2.16
CA VAL A 199 -14.12 3.14 -2.90
C VAL A 199 -13.53 4.05 -3.98
N TYR A 200 -14.25 4.15 -5.09
CA TYR A 200 -14.12 5.23 -6.05
C TYR A 200 -15.49 5.83 -6.33
N ASP A 201 -15.69 7.08 -5.93
CA ASP A 201 -16.91 7.83 -6.12
C ASP A 201 -16.84 8.60 -7.44
N TYR A 202 -17.85 8.46 -8.31
CA TYR A 202 -17.92 9.17 -9.58
C TYR A 202 -18.82 10.40 -9.49
N VAL A 203 -18.54 11.38 -10.36
CA VAL A 203 -19.43 12.49 -10.66
C VAL A 203 -20.82 11.97 -11.08
N GLY A 204 -21.85 12.38 -10.34
CA GLY A 204 -23.22 11.90 -10.55
C GLY A 204 -23.68 10.80 -9.59
N GLY A 205 -22.80 10.34 -8.68
CA GLY A 205 -23.14 9.52 -7.52
C GLY A 205 -23.20 8.01 -7.77
N ALA A 206 -22.56 7.53 -8.84
CA ALA A 206 -22.23 6.12 -8.99
C ALA A 206 -20.96 5.81 -8.19
N GLN A 207 -20.79 4.57 -7.75
CA GLN A 207 -19.68 4.19 -6.88
C GLN A 207 -19.13 2.80 -7.23
N ASP A 208 -17.81 2.68 -7.37
CA ASP A 208 -17.15 1.38 -7.38
C ASP A 208 -16.68 1.02 -5.96
N GLU A 209 -16.80 -0.25 -5.60
CA GLU A 209 -16.38 -0.79 -4.31
C GLU A 209 -15.47 -2.00 -4.52
N PHE A 210 -14.38 -2.07 -3.77
CA PHE A 210 -13.59 -3.29 -3.66
C PHE A 210 -13.44 -3.69 -2.20
N THR A 211 -13.57 -4.99 -1.93
CA THR A 211 -13.33 -5.55 -0.60
C THR A 211 -12.51 -6.82 -0.69
N ASN A 212 -11.65 -7.02 0.29
CA ASN A 212 -10.78 -8.17 0.40
C ASN A 212 -10.68 -8.63 1.86
N ILE A 213 -11.06 -9.89 2.12
CA ILE A 213 -10.82 -10.59 3.38
C ILE A 213 -9.67 -11.56 3.17
N ALA A 214 -8.62 -11.47 3.98
CA ALA A 214 -7.47 -12.34 3.91
C ALA A 214 -7.20 -13.05 5.24
N LEU A 215 -6.80 -14.33 5.14
CA LEU A 215 -6.39 -15.18 6.26
C LEU A 215 -5.05 -15.83 5.90
N THR A 216 -4.02 -15.57 6.71
CA THR A 216 -2.68 -16.12 6.45
C THR A 216 -2.20 -16.97 7.62
N ALA A 217 -1.38 -17.96 7.30
CA ALA A 217 -0.70 -18.80 8.27
C ALA A 217 0.71 -19.12 7.81
N ASP A 218 1.70 -18.84 8.66
CA ASP A 218 3.09 -19.15 8.44
C ASP A 218 3.62 -20.09 9.52
N TYR A 219 4.49 -21.00 9.11
CA TYR A 219 5.16 -21.93 10.01
C TYR A 219 6.65 -22.03 9.70
N THR A 220 7.47 -21.64 10.67
CA THR A 220 8.93 -21.81 10.59
C THR A 220 9.29 -23.27 10.87
N VAL A 221 9.72 -23.98 9.82
CA VAL A 221 10.12 -25.39 9.91
C VAL A 221 11.52 -25.53 10.51
N ALA A 222 12.45 -24.70 10.05
CA ALA A 222 13.83 -24.64 10.49
C ALA A 222 14.41 -23.25 10.20
N PRO A 223 15.59 -22.87 10.75
CA PRO A 223 16.27 -21.65 10.34
C PRO A 223 16.44 -21.60 8.82
N GLY A 224 15.85 -20.59 8.19
CA GLY A 224 15.89 -20.39 6.74
C GLY A 224 14.94 -21.26 5.91
N LEU A 225 14.03 -22.02 6.55
CA LEU A 225 12.97 -22.79 5.88
C LEU A 225 11.63 -22.58 6.59
N GLY A 226 10.66 -22.02 5.88
CA GLY A 226 9.29 -21.88 6.31
C GLY A 226 8.30 -22.36 5.25
N VAL A 227 7.07 -22.61 5.69
CA VAL A 227 5.92 -22.90 4.83
C VAL A 227 4.79 -21.95 5.19
N TYR A 228 3.95 -21.63 4.22
CA TYR A 228 2.85 -20.70 4.42
C TYR A 228 1.60 -21.09 3.63
N ALA A 229 0.47 -20.54 4.07
CA ALA A 229 -0.81 -20.60 3.39
C ALA A 229 -1.50 -19.23 3.45
N ASP A 230 -2.15 -18.85 2.36
CA ASP A 230 -2.92 -17.61 2.23
C ASP A 230 -4.27 -17.92 1.59
N ILE A 231 -5.36 -17.43 2.19
CA ILE A 231 -6.71 -17.49 1.62
C ILE A 231 -7.27 -16.09 1.58
N THR A 232 -7.67 -15.68 0.37
CA THR A 232 -8.16 -14.34 0.08
C THR A 232 -9.54 -14.44 -0.56
N MET A 233 -10.52 -13.69 -0.04
CA MET A 233 -11.87 -13.60 -0.57
C MET A 233 -12.14 -12.17 -1.02
N ILE A 234 -12.52 -12.01 -2.27
CA ILE A 234 -12.61 -10.71 -2.93
C ILE A 234 -14.03 -10.50 -3.45
N ASP A 235 -14.53 -9.29 -3.27
CA ASP A 235 -15.76 -8.80 -3.86
C ASP A 235 -15.46 -7.42 -4.49
N ASP A 236 -15.86 -7.27 -5.74
CA ASP A 236 -15.54 -6.14 -6.58
C ASP A 236 -16.81 -5.74 -7.33
N LYS A 237 -17.31 -4.54 -7.04
CA LYS A 237 -18.56 -4.02 -7.57
C LYS A 237 -18.27 -2.77 -8.37
N GLU A 238 -18.72 -2.78 -9.62
CA GLU A 238 -18.56 -1.67 -10.54
C GLU A 238 -19.94 -1.09 -10.90
N ASP A 239 -20.20 0.16 -10.51
CA ASP A 239 -21.43 0.85 -10.91
C ASP A 239 -21.29 1.53 -12.29
N THR A 240 -20.05 1.79 -12.74
CA THR A 240 -19.79 2.39 -14.06
C THR A 240 -18.85 1.54 -14.91
N GLY A 241 -19.13 1.44 -16.22
CA GLY A 241 -18.39 0.59 -17.16
C GLY A 241 -19.22 0.19 -18.39
N PHE A 242 -18.59 -0.41 -19.41
CA PHE A 242 -19.30 -0.88 -20.63
C PHE A 242 -20.23 -2.09 -20.37
N SER A 243 -20.22 -2.61 -19.14
CA SER A 243 -21.22 -3.47 -18.51
C SER A 243 -20.89 -3.46 -17.00
N PRO A 244 -21.79 -3.00 -16.10
CA PRO A 244 -21.61 -3.21 -14.66
C PRO A 244 -21.44 -4.71 -14.42
N VAL A 245 -20.30 -5.12 -13.87
CA VAL A 245 -20.02 -6.53 -13.59
C VAL A 245 -19.52 -6.65 -12.17
N ASP A 246 -20.41 -7.11 -11.28
CA ASP A 246 -20.01 -7.60 -9.97
C ASP A 246 -19.16 -8.86 -10.16
N GLN A 247 -17.99 -8.88 -9.52
CA GLN A 247 -17.08 -10.02 -9.54
C GLN A 247 -16.76 -10.43 -8.10
N SER A 248 -16.72 -11.74 -7.87
CA SER A 248 -16.22 -12.27 -6.61
C SER A 248 -15.27 -13.41 -6.88
N ALA A 249 -14.23 -13.50 -6.06
CA ALA A 249 -13.21 -14.51 -6.19
C ALA A 249 -12.77 -15.07 -4.83
N THR A 250 -12.23 -16.28 -4.86
CA THR A 250 -11.54 -16.85 -3.71
C THR A 250 -10.23 -17.47 -4.19
N THR A 251 -9.15 -17.02 -3.59
CA THR A 251 -7.79 -17.45 -3.88
C THR A 251 -7.27 -18.27 -2.71
N LEU A 252 -6.49 -19.32 -3.03
CA LEU A 252 -5.72 -20.09 -2.07
C LEU A 252 -4.28 -20.22 -2.61
N ILE A 253 -3.32 -19.73 -1.83
CA ILE A 253 -1.89 -19.87 -2.12
C ILE A 253 -1.27 -20.74 -1.02
N LEU A 254 -0.40 -21.66 -1.44
CA LEU A 254 0.41 -22.48 -0.55
C LEU A 254 1.84 -22.40 -1.04
N GLY A 255 2.79 -22.15 -0.14
CA GLY A 255 4.18 -22.00 -0.54
C GLY A 255 5.18 -22.32 0.56
N ALA A 256 6.45 -22.18 0.19
CA ALA A 256 7.58 -22.35 1.08
C ALA A 256 8.63 -21.29 0.77
N ASN A 257 9.23 -20.72 1.81
CA ASN A 257 10.35 -19.80 1.68
C ASN A 257 11.65 -20.50 2.09
N ILE A 258 12.71 -20.24 1.32
CA ILE A 258 14.05 -20.80 1.55
C ILE A 258 15.05 -19.67 1.44
N SER A 259 15.81 -19.42 2.50
CA SER A 259 16.89 -18.43 2.53
C SER A 259 18.24 -19.11 2.83
N PHE A 260 19.29 -18.70 2.13
CA PHE A 260 20.65 -19.28 2.22
C PHE A 260 21.69 -18.28 2.75
#